data_AF-A0A957CEF3-F1
#
_entry.id   AF-A0A957CEF3-F1
#
_cell.length_a   1.000
_cell.length_b   1.000
_cell.length_c   1.000
_cell.angle_alpha   90.00
_cell.angle_beta   90.00
_cell.angle_gamma   90.00
#
_symmetry.space_group_name_H-M   'P 1'
#
loop_
_entity.id
_entity.type
_entity.pdbx_description
1 polymer ?
#
loop_
_entity_poly.entity_id
_entity_poly.type
_entity_poly.pdbx_seq_one_letter_code
_entity_poly.pdbx_strand_id
1 'polypeptide(L)' 'VLIRYAGRVLTHQQLLKEVRGVGFQSETHLLRVHMSNLRRKIEEDPSNPQYILTEPGVGYRLKVDI' A
#
# COMPACT_ATOMS: atom_id res chain seq x y z
N VAL A 1 -1.34 8.62 3.48
CA VAL A 1 -2.20 7.53 4.00
C VAL A 1 -1.38 6.48 4.73
N LEU A 2 -0.47 5.73 4.06
CA LEU A 2 0.31 4.66 4.71
C LEU A 2 1.05 5.10 5.99
N ILE A 3 1.77 6.23 5.97
CA ILE A 3 2.46 6.77 7.16
C ILE A 3 1.47 7.13 8.29
N ARG A 4 0.28 7.64 7.96
CA ARG A 4 -0.75 8.00 8.96
C ARG A 4 -1.27 6.77 9.72
N TYR A 5 -1.26 5.61 9.08
CA TYR A 5 -1.76 4.35 9.64
C TYR A 5 -0.64 3.31 9.74
N ALA A 6 0.58 3.76 10.01
CA ALA A 6 1.76 2.90 10.07
C ALA A 6 1.56 1.76 11.10
N GLY A 7 2.05 0.57 10.78
CA GLY A 7 1.84 -0.66 11.55
C GLY A 7 0.46 -1.33 11.33
N ARG A 8 -0.54 -0.64 10.78
CA ARG A 8 -1.88 -1.21 10.53
C ARG A 8 -2.00 -1.72 9.10
N VAL A 9 -2.81 -2.77 8.93
CA VAL A 9 -3.23 -3.21 7.59
C VAL A 9 -4.29 -2.26 7.09
N LEU A 10 -4.07 -1.69 5.91
CA LEU A 10 -5.09 -0.95 5.18
C LEU A 10 -5.58 -1.80 4.01
N THR A 11 -6.90 -1.98 3.92
CA THR A 11 -7.50 -2.73 2.81
C THR A 11 -7.38 -1.96 1.50
N HIS A 12 -7.48 -2.67 0.39
CA HIS A 12 -7.52 -2.04 -0.94
C HIS A 12 -8.60 -0.95 -1.02
N GLN A 13 -9.80 -1.22 -0.50
CA GLN A 13 -10.91 -0.25 -0.47
C GLN A 13 -10.60 0.97 0.41
N GLN A 14 -10.01 0.78 1.58
CA GLN A 14 -9.60 1.88 2.47
C GLN A 14 -8.56 2.77 1.79
N LEU A 15 -7.53 2.17 1.16
CA LEU A 15 -6.51 2.91 0.43
C LEU A 15 -7.10 3.70 -0.74
N LEU A 16 -7.97 3.08 -1.54
CA LEU A 16 -8.63 3.75 -2.65
C LEU A 16 -9.50 4.91 -2.17
N LYS A 17 -10.30 4.72 -1.11
CA LYS A 17 -11.14 5.75 -0.52
C LYS A 17 -10.36 6.96 -0.02
N GLU A 18 -9.21 6.74 0.63
CA GLU A 18 -8.38 7.79 1.20
C GLU A 18 -7.59 8.59 0.15
N VAL A 19 -7.25 7.97 -1.00
CA VAL A 19 -6.41 8.62 -2.02
C VAL A 19 -7.25 9.44 -3.00
N ARG A 20 -8.43 8.96 -3.40
CA ARG A 20 -9.37 9.69 -4.29
C ARG A 20 -10.79 9.24 -3.92
N GLY A 21 -11.61 10.15 -3.42
CA GLY A 21 -12.95 9.82 -2.87
C GLY A 21 -13.82 8.93 -3.78
N VAL A 22 -14.58 8.04 -3.13
CA VAL A 22 -15.73 7.15 -3.49
C VAL A 22 -15.91 6.53 -4.90
N GLY A 23 -15.32 7.06 -5.98
CA GLY A 23 -15.62 6.66 -7.37
C GLY A 23 -14.76 5.54 -7.96
N PHE A 24 -13.72 5.07 -7.26
CA PHE A 24 -12.64 4.25 -7.84
C PHE A 24 -12.52 2.85 -7.23
N GLN A 25 -13.64 2.23 -6.83
CA GLN A 25 -13.63 0.96 -6.08
C GLN A 25 -13.07 -0.25 -6.87
N SER A 26 -12.97 -0.15 -8.20
CA SER A 26 -12.54 -1.22 -9.10
C SER A 26 -11.08 -1.16 -9.55
N GLU A 27 -10.33 -0.11 -9.19
CA GLU A 27 -8.96 0.11 -9.70
C GLU A 27 -7.86 -0.48 -8.81
N THR A 28 -8.10 -1.67 -8.26
CA THR A 28 -7.08 -2.39 -7.47
C THR A 28 -5.79 -2.65 -8.27
N HIS A 29 -5.88 -2.78 -9.60
CA HIS A 29 -4.71 -2.85 -10.47
C HIS A 29 -3.83 -1.59 -10.40
N LEU A 30 -4.42 -0.39 -10.44
CA LEU A 30 -3.66 0.85 -10.32
C LEU A 30 -3.03 1.00 -8.95
N LEU A 31 -3.72 0.57 -7.89
CA LEU A 31 -3.13 0.55 -6.55
C LEU A 31 -1.86 -0.33 -6.51
N ARG A 32 -1.88 -1.50 -7.16
CA ARG A 32 -0.69 -2.36 -7.27
C ARG A 32 0.46 -1.68 -8.03
N VAL A 33 0.17 -1.01 -9.15
CA VAL A 33 1.18 -0.25 -9.91
C VAL A 33 1.78 0.85 -9.05
N HIS A 34 0.96 1.59 -8.30
CA HIS A 34 1.44 2.63 -7.39
C HIS A 34 2.30 2.05 -6.25
N MET A 35 1.91 0.93 -5.65
CA MET A 35 2.72 0.26 -4.64
C MET A 35 4.06 -0.22 -5.20
N SER A 36 4.08 -0.80 -6.41
CA SER A 36 5.32 -1.19 -7.08
C SER A 36 6.22 0.02 -7.36
N ASN A 37 5.66 1.14 -7.80
CA ASN A 37 6.41 2.37 -8.03
C ASN A 37 6.94 2.98 -6.73
N LEU A 38 6.18 2.88 -5.64
CA LEU A 38 6.61 3.36 -4.33
C LEU A 38 7.75 2.50 -3.79
N ARG A 39 7.65 1.17 -3.88
CA ARG A 39 8.71 0.24 -3.48
C ARG A 39 10.01 0.52 -4.21
N ARG A 40 9.98 0.73 -5.53
CA ARG A 40 11.16 1.12 -6.32
C ARG A 40 11.87 2.39 -5.85
N LYS A 41 11.17 3.26 -5.11
CA LYS A 41 11.72 4.54 -4.65
C LYS A 41 12.27 4.47 -3.22
N ILE A 42 11.78 3.55 -2.39
CA ILE A 42 12.04 3.57 -0.94
C ILE A 42 12.62 2.25 -0.41
N GLU A 43 12.42 1.14 -1.11
CA GLU A 43 12.99 -0.16 -0.73
C GLU A 43 14.38 -0.29 -1.35
N GLU A 44 15.29 -0.95 -0.64
CA GLU A 44 16.59 -1.33 -1.17
C GLU A 44 16.46 -2.39 -2.27
N ASP A 45 15.66 -3.43 -2.02
CA ASP A 45 15.23 -4.41 -3.01
C ASP A 45 13.69 -4.42 -3.13
N PRO A 46 13.12 -3.88 -4.23
CA PRO A 46 11.67 -3.87 -4.45
C PRO A 46 11.03 -5.26 -4.54
N SER A 47 11.82 -6.30 -4.85
CA SER A 47 11.36 -7.69 -4.92
C SER A 47 11.27 -8.35 -3.54
N ASN A 48 12.00 -7.81 -2.56
CA ASN A 48 12.00 -8.24 -1.17
C ASN A 48 11.67 -7.06 -0.22
N PRO A 49 10.44 -6.50 -0.28
CA PRO A 49 10.10 -5.27 0.41
C PRO A 49 10.14 -5.43 1.94
N GLN A 50 10.80 -4.49 2.61
CA GLN A 50 10.90 -4.43 4.08
C GLN A 50 9.94 -3.41 4.68
N TYR A 51 9.62 -2.32 3.97
CA TYR A 51 8.76 -1.25 4.46
C TYR A 51 7.29 -1.47 4.09
N ILE A 52 6.97 -1.74 2.82
CA ILE A 52 5.59 -1.90 2.35
C ILE A 52 5.29 -3.38 2.15
N LEU A 53 4.63 -3.99 3.12
CA LEU A 53 4.28 -5.40 3.10
C LEU A 53 2.93 -5.61 2.39
N THR A 54 2.88 -6.64 1.54
CA THR A 54 1.62 -7.10 0.93
C THR A 54 0.95 -8.07 1.89
N GLU A 55 -0.32 -7.83 2.18
CA GLU A 55 -1.20 -8.77 2.90
C GLU A 55 -2.16 -9.39 1.86
N PRO A 56 -1.89 -10.61 1.35
CA PRO A 56 -2.62 -11.20 0.23
C PRO A 56 -4.14 -11.24 0.47
N GLY A 57 -4.91 -10.78 -0.52
CA GLY A 57 -6.37 -10.68 -0.42
C GLY A 57 -6.89 -9.53 0.47
N VAL A 58 -6.05 -8.91 1.28
CA VAL A 58 -6.46 -7.86 2.22
C VAL A 58 -6.03 -6.47 1.73
N GLY A 59 -4.73 -6.24 1.57
CA GLY A 59 -4.19 -4.92 1.22
C GLY A 59 -2.71 -4.77 1.56
N TYR A 60 -2.35 -3.65 2.17
CA TYR A 60 -0.95 -3.30 2.45
C TYR A 60 -0.75 -2.81 3.88
N ARG A 61 0.43 -3.10 4.43
CA ARG A 61 0.89 -2.58 5.72
C ARG A 61 2.21 -1.85 5.52
N LEU A 62 2.33 -0.66 6.11
CA LEU A 62 3.63 -0.03 6.29
C LEU A 62 4.24 -0.56 7.59
N LYS A 63 5.33 -1.32 7.49
CA LYS A 63 6.11 -1.76 8.64
C LYS A 63 6.91 -0.57 9.17
N VAL A 64 6.85 -0.38 10.48
CA VAL A 64 7.70 0.56 11.22
C VAL A 64 8.41 -0.29 12.23
N ASP A 65 9.71 -0.49 12.03
CA ASP A 65 10.55 -1.01 13.10
C ASP A 65 10.71 0.16 14.10
N ILE A 66 10.14 -0.01 15.29
CA ILE A 66 10.35 0.87 16.45
C ILE A 66 11.60 0.38 17.17
#